data_AF-A0A8D3C3R1-F1
#
_entry.id   AF-A0A8D3C3R1-F1
#
_cell.length_a   1.000
_cell.length_b   1.000
_cell.length_c   1.000
_cell.angle_alpha   90.00
_cell.angle_beta   90.00
_cell.angle_gamma   90.00
#
_symmetry.space_group_name_H-M   'P 1'
#
loop_
_entity.id
_entity.type
_entity.pdbx_description
1 polymer ?
#
loop_
_entity_poly.entity_id
_entity_poly.type
_entity_poly.pdbx_seq_one_letter_code
_entity_poly.pdbx_strand_id
1 'polypeptide(L)'
;LPLTPTCILNSEQNILLYATGYGAGGRLGIGGTESVSTPTLLESIQHVFIRKVAVNSGGKHCLALSSEGEVYSWGEAEDGKLGHGNRRYC
;
A
#
# COMPACT_ATOMS: atom_id res chain seq x y z
N LEU A 1 0.88 -18.90 -7.17
CA LEU A 1 1.85 -17.87 -7.63
C LEU A 1 1.79 -16.73 -6.63
N PRO A 2 2.89 -16.32 -5.98
CA PRO A 2 2.85 -15.37 -4.87
C PRO A 2 2.65 -13.96 -5.44
N LEU A 3 1.39 -13.55 -5.60
CA LEU A 3 1.01 -12.20 -6.03
C LEU A 3 0.91 -11.25 -4.83
N THR A 4 1.83 -11.36 -3.88
CA THR A 4 1.87 -10.47 -2.72
C THR A 4 2.45 -9.12 -3.17
N PRO A 5 1.76 -7.98 -2.95
CA PRO A 5 2.37 -6.69 -3.12
C PRO A 5 3.55 -6.60 -2.15
N THR A 6 4.77 -6.56 -2.69
CA THR A 6 5.98 -6.42 -1.88
C THR A 6 6.22 -4.94 -1.65
N CYS A 7 5.87 -4.44 -0.46
CA CYS A 7 6.25 -3.11 -0.03
C CYS A 7 7.70 -3.12 0.47
N ILE A 8 8.63 -2.52 -0.27
CA ILE A 8 10.04 -2.42 0.13
C ILE A 8 10.28 -1.05 0.74
N LEU A 9 10.89 -1.04 1.93
CA LEU A 9 11.33 0.14 2.70
C LEU A 9 12.84 0.35 2.44
N ASN A 10 13.32 1.53 2.07
CA ASN A 10 14.77 1.81 2.02
C ASN A 10 15.14 3.25 2.45
N SER A 11 16.23 3.29 3.24
CA SER A 11 17.22 4.34 3.52
C SER A 11 16.99 5.24 4.74
N GLU A 12 18.05 5.36 5.54
CA GLU A 12 18.11 5.56 6.99
C GLU A 12 17.52 6.87 7.54
N GLN A 13 16.93 7.73 6.70
CA GLN A 13 16.23 8.94 7.14
C GLN A 13 14.96 9.27 6.34
N ASN A 14 14.62 8.50 5.29
CA ASN A 14 13.39 8.67 4.51
C ASN A 14 12.91 7.31 4.00
N ILE A 15 11.92 6.73 4.67
CA ILE A 15 11.39 5.42 4.30
C ILE A 15 10.41 5.59 3.14
N LEU A 16 10.92 5.47 1.91
CA LEU A 16 10.08 5.44 0.71
C LEU A 16 9.38 4.09 0.57
N LEU A 17 8.14 4.13 0.06
CA LEU A 17 7.34 2.95 -0.22
C LEU A 17 7.28 2.67 -1.71
N TYR A 18 7.67 1.44 -2.07
CA TYR A 18 7.56 0.94 -3.43
C TYR A 18 6.66 -0.29 -3.46
N ALA A 19 5.89 -0.46 -4.53
CA ALA A 19 5.11 -1.67 -4.78
C ALA A 19 5.41 -2.26 -6.16
N THR A 20 5.26 -3.58 -6.28
CA THR A 20 5.35 -4.31 -7.56
C THR A 20 4.37 -5.48 -7.56
N GLY A 21 3.97 -5.93 -8.75
CA GLY A 21 3.11 -7.08 -8.97
C GLY A 21 1.72 -6.73 -9.51
N TYR A 22 0.72 -7.47 -9.03
CA TYR A 22 -0.64 -7.40 -9.55
C TYR A 22 -1.38 -6.14 -9.08
N GLY A 23 -1.98 -5.38 -10.00
CA GLY A 23 -2.59 -4.07 -9.72
C GLY A 23 -4.07 -4.08 -9.34
N ALA A 24 -4.81 -5.16 -9.62
CA ALA A 24 -6.27 -5.10 -9.60
C ALA A 24 -6.82 -4.78 -8.20
N GLY A 25 -7.83 -3.92 -8.16
CA GLY A 25 -8.43 -3.42 -6.92
C GLY A 25 -7.56 -2.41 -6.18
N GLY A 26 -6.56 -1.80 -6.84
CA GLY A 26 -5.73 -0.74 -6.26
C GLY A 26 -4.69 -1.22 -5.24
N ARG A 27 -4.47 -2.54 -5.14
CA ARG A 27 -3.66 -3.15 -4.06
C ARG A 27 -2.20 -2.68 -4.00
N LEU A 28 -1.71 -2.07 -5.07
CA LEU A 28 -0.37 -1.51 -5.13
C LEU A 28 -0.28 -0.10 -4.53
N GLY A 29 -1.39 0.66 -4.47
CA GLY A 29 -1.41 2.01 -3.89
C GLY A 29 -0.71 3.08 -4.74
N ILE A 30 -0.35 2.77 -5.99
CA ILE A 30 0.39 3.67 -6.91
C ILE A 30 -0.52 4.60 -7.73
N GLY A 31 -1.80 4.73 -7.38
CA GLY A 31 -2.74 5.60 -8.11
C GLY A 31 -3.30 4.97 -9.39
N GLY A 32 -3.76 3.72 -9.31
CA GLY A 32 -4.37 3.00 -10.43
C GLY A 32 -4.58 1.52 -10.13
N THR A 33 -5.05 0.77 -11.13
CA THR A 33 -5.29 -0.69 -11.04
C THR A 33 -4.37 -1.53 -11.93
N GLU A 34 -3.39 -0.88 -12.57
CA GLU A 34 -2.47 -1.53 -13.51
C GLU A 34 -1.43 -2.37 -12.77
N SER A 35 -1.07 -3.51 -13.36
CA SER A 35 0.01 -4.35 -12.83
C SER A 35 1.36 -3.80 -13.27
N VAL A 36 2.34 -3.82 -12.37
CA VAL A 36 3.69 -3.33 -12.64
C VAL A 36 4.70 -4.43 -12.35
N SER A 37 5.74 -4.55 -13.17
CA SER A 37 6.80 -5.55 -13.02
C SER A 37 8.07 -5.00 -12.37
N THR A 38 8.16 -3.68 -12.21
CA THR A 38 9.27 -2.99 -11.54
C THR A 38 8.78 -2.27 -10.28
N PRO A 39 9.59 -2.21 -9.20
CA PRO A 39 9.26 -1.43 -8.02
C PRO A 39 8.88 0.01 -8.39
N THR A 40 7.64 0.38 -8.09
CA THR A 40 7.05 1.68 -8.44
C THR A 40 6.73 2.44 -7.16
N LEU A 41 7.15 3.70 -7.11
CA LEU A 41 7.00 4.57 -5.95
C LEU A 41 5.53 4.89 -5.66
N LEU A 42 5.14 4.85 -4.38
CA LEU A 42 3.85 5.39 -3.92
C LEU A 42 4.00 6.89 -3.67
N GLU A 43 3.92 7.68 -4.74
CA GLU A 43 4.16 9.13 -4.70
C GLU A 43 3.22 9.89 -3.75
N SER A 44 2.00 9.38 -3.56
CA SER A 44 0.96 10.00 -2.72
C SER A 44 1.32 10.07 -1.24
N ILE A 45 2.20 9.18 -0.75
CA ILE A 45 2.59 9.10 0.66
C ILE A 45 4.10 9.21 0.89
N GLN A 46 4.86 9.58 -0.13
CA GLN A 46 6.33 9.72 -0.04
C GLN A 46 6.79 10.76 0.99
N HIS A 47 5.91 11.70 1.36
CA HIS A 47 6.16 12.73 2.37
C HIS A 47 5.85 12.26 3.80
N VAL A 48 5.32 11.05 3.95
CA VAL A 48 4.98 10.45 5.25
C VAL A 48 6.06 9.45 5.63
N PHE A 49 6.61 9.60 6.83
CA PHE A 49 7.61 8.66 7.33
C PHE A 49 6.92 7.36 7.82
N ILE A 50 6.93 6.32 7.00
CA ILE A 50 6.30 5.04 7.32
C ILE A 50 7.24 4.13 8.10
N ARG A 51 6.83 3.72 9.31
CA ARG A 51 7.60 2.79 10.16
C ARG A 51 7.35 1.33 9.83
N LYS A 52 6.13 0.99 9.40
CA LYS A 52 5.72 -0.40 9.18
C LYS A 52 4.61 -0.48 8.14
N VAL A 53 4.66 -1.53 7.33
CA VAL A 53 3.55 -1.93 6.45
C VAL A 53 3.09 -3.32 6.85
N ALA A 54 1.77 -3.49 6.92
CA ALA A 54 1.11 -4.78 7.06
C ALA A 54 0.33 -5.07 5.77
N VAL A 55 0.48 -6.30 5.27
CA VAL A 55 -0.22 -6.77 4.09
C VAL A 55 -1.11 -7.93 4.50
N ASN A 56 -2.37 -7.93 4.08
CA ASN A 56 -3.25 -9.05 4.32
C ASN A 56 -2.75 -10.31 3.60
N SER A 57 -3.01 -11.51 4.16
CA SER A 57 -2.56 -12.79 3.59
C SER A 57 -3.02 -13.04 2.15
N GLY A 58 -4.17 -12.46 1.74
CA GLY A 58 -4.65 -12.51 0.36
C GLY A 58 -4.04 -11.44 -0.57
N GLY A 59 -3.18 -10.56 -0.06
CA GLY A 59 -2.51 -9.50 -0.80
C GLY A 59 -3.46 -8.46 -1.39
N LYS A 60 -4.66 -8.31 -0.85
CA LYS A 60 -5.74 -7.48 -1.43
C LYS A 60 -5.79 -6.05 -0.89
N HIS A 61 -5.31 -5.83 0.32
CA HIS A 61 -5.23 -4.52 0.95
C HIS A 61 -4.00 -4.46 1.86
N CYS A 62 -3.57 -3.23 2.12
CA CYS A 62 -2.40 -2.93 2.93
C CYS A 62 -2.73 -1.85 3.94
N LEU A 63 -1.99 -1.85 5.05
CA LEU A 63 -2.00 -0.82 6.07
C LEU A 63 -0.56 -0.31 6.27
N ALA A 64 -0.38 0.99 6.44
CA ALA A 64 0.90 1.59 6.80
C ALA A 64 0.76 2.41 8.09
N LEU A 65 1.73 2.29 8.98
CA LEU A 65 1.83 3.05 10.23
C LEU A 65 2.93 4.09 10.09
N SER A 66 2.58 5.38 10.22
CA SER A 66 3.55 6.47 10.22
C SER A 66 4.30 6.59 11.54
N SER A 67 5.38 7.38 11.56
CA SER A 67 6.08 7.71 12.80
C SER A 67 5.28 8.57 13.76
N GLU A 68 4.26 9.26 13.26
CA GLU A 68 3.36 10.12 14.04
C GLU A 68 2.17 9.34 14.62
N GLY A 69 2.06 8.05 14.33
CA GLY A 69 0.98 7.19 14.81
C GLY A 69 -0.26 7.19 13.92
N GLU A 70 -0.18 7.78 12.73
CA GLU A 70 -1.26 7.77 11.75
C GLU A 70 -1.27 6.45 10.97
N VAL A 71 -2.48 5.99 10.60
CA VAL A 71 -2.69 4.77 9.83
C VAL A 71 -3.23 5.11 8.47
N TYR A 72 -2.57 4.59 7.44
CA TYR A 72 -2.98 4.70 6.04
C TYR A 72 -3.39 3.33 5.54
N SER A 73 -4.35 3.28 4.63
CA SER A 73 -4.87 2.04 4.07
C SER A 73 -5.17 2.20 2.59
N TRP A 74 -4.89 1.17 1.80
CA TRP A 74 -5.17 1.16 0.36
C TRP A 74 -5.47 -0.25 -0.15
N GLY A 75 -5.97 -0.31 -1.39
CA GLY A 75 -6.38 -1.55 -2.04
C GLY A 75 -7.88 -1.81 -1.97
N GLU A 76 -8.23 -3.11 -1.93
CA GLU A 76 -9.62 -3.54 -1.98
C GLU A 76 -10.38 -3.08 -0.72
N ALA A 77 -11.58 -2.52 -0.91
CA ALA A 77 -12.37 -1.91 0.17
C ALA A 77 -13.67 -2.64 0.49
N GLU A 78 -13.91 -3.80 -0.13
CA GLU A 78 -15.02 -4.70 0.22
C GLU A 78 -15.02 -4.96 1.73
N ASP A 79 -16.21 -5.07 2.32
CA ASP A 79 -16.44 -5.22 3.76
C ASP A 79 -16.02 -4.03 4.63
N GLY A 80 -15.55 -2.92 4.03
CA GLY A 80 -15.13 -1.74 4.78
C GLY A 80 -13.75 -1.88 5.43
N LYS A 81 -12.93 -2.83 4.97
CA LYS A 81 -11.61 -3.17 5.54
C LYS A 81 -10.56 -2.07 5.49
N LEU A 82 -10.81 -0.96 4.78
CA LEU A 82 -9.96 0.24 4.80
C LEU A 82 -10.32 1.20 5.95
N GLY A 83 -11.47 1.05 6.60
CA GLY A 83 -11.83 1.88 7.77
C GLY A 83 -12.23 3.34 7.47
N HIS A 84 -12.38 3.73 6.20
CA HIS A 84 -12.79 5.10 5.81
C HIS A 84 -14.31 5.38 5.91
N GLY A 85 -15.06 4.55 6.66
CA GLY A 85 -16.52 4.64 6.75
C GLY A 85 -17.26 4.36 5.44
N ASN A 86 -16.58 3.78 4.44
CA ASN A 86 -17.16 3.44 3.13
C ASN A 86 -16.47 2.20 2.52
N ARG A 87 -16.92 1.79 1.32
CA ARG A 87 -16.44 0.59 0.60
C ARG A 87 -15.75 0.92 -0.73
N ARG A 88 -15.20 2.13 -0.90
CA ARG A 88 -14.48 2.53 -2.11
C ARG A 88 -13.00 2.21 -1.98
N TYR A 89 -12.40 1.66 -3.04
CA TYR A 89 -10.96 1.47 -3.10
C TYR A 89 -10.23 2.82 -3.19
N CYS A 90 -8.98 2.82 -2.73
CA CYS A 90 -8.08 3.97 -2.74
C CYS A 90 -6.84 3.62 -3.57
#